data_AF-A0A951ATR8-F1
#
_entry.id   AF-A0A951ATR8-F1
#
_cell.length_a   1.000
_cell.length_b   1.000
_cell.length_c   1.000
_cell.angle_alpha   90.00
_cell.angle_beta   90.00
_cell.angle_gamma   90.00
#
_symmetry.space_group_name_H-M   'P 1'
#
loop_
_entity.id
_entity.type
_entity.pdbx_description
1 polymer ?
#
loop_
_entity_poly.entity_id
_entity_poly.type
_entity_poly.pdbx_seq_one_letter_code
_entity_poly.pdbx_strand_id
1 'polypeptide(L)'
;MTATTHPLFGELLEASGFKRWNGVLLLVVGLLDGSPGTVRADATDVFAGDLVEPTRLVLDGDGLQALRALVTGLQRGPGPKRRGK
;
A
#
# COMPACT_ATOMS: atom_id res chain seq x y z
N MET A 1 7.15 -11.52 -15.96
CA MET A 1 8.38 -12.18 -16.47
C MET A 1 9.18 -11.17 -17.29
N THR A 2 10.46 -10.97 -16.97
CA THR A 2 11.39 -10.20 -17.79
C THR A 2 11.76 -11.00 -19.05
N ALA A 3 12.23 -10.33 -20.11
CA ALA A 3 12.75 -11.02 -21.29
C ALA A 3 13.99 -11.84 -20.91
N THR A 4 14.25 -12.95 -21.60
CA THR A 4 15.37 -13.88 -21.31
C THR A 4 16.75 -13.21 -21.40
N THR A 5 16.86 -12.12 -22.16
CA THR A 5 18.08 -11.31 -22.30
C THR A 5 18.25 -10.29 -21.18
N HIS A 6 17.25 -10.12 -20.30
CA HIS A 6 17.30 -9.14 -19.22
C HIS A 6 18.23 -9.64 -18.10
N PRO A 7 19.16 -8.82 -17.56
CA PRO A 7 20.12 -9.24 -16.53
C PRO A 7 19.49 -9.79 -15.25
N LEU A 8 18.22 -9.45 -14.99
CA LEU A 8 17.46 -9.92 -13.83
C LEU A 8 16.58 -11.15 -14.14
N PHE A 9 16.74 -11.77 -15.32
CA PHE A 9 15.96 -12.95 -15.69
C PHE A 9 16.44 -14.18 -14.91
N GLY A 10 15.54 -14.79 -14.14
CA GLY A 10 15.85 -15.97 -13.31
C GLY A 10 16.54 -15.65 -11.97
N GLU A 11 16.86 -14.38 -11.72
CA GLU A 11 17.49 -13.94 -10.48
C GLU A 11 16.47 -13.72 -9.35
N LEU A 12 16.83 -14.15 -8.14
CA LEU A 12 16.04 -13.91 -6.93
C LEU A 12 16.49 -12.59 -6.28
N LEU A 13 15.55 -11.64 -6.14
CA LEU A 13 15.82 -10.34 -5.54
C LEU A 13 15.21 -10.26 -4.14
N GLU A 14 15.97 -9.69 -3.19
CA GLU A 14 15.46 -9.41 -1.85
C GLU A 14 14.46 -8.25 -1.90
N ALA A 15 13.26 -8.46 -1.38
CA ALA A 15 12.27 -7.40 -1.23
C ALA A 15 12.31 -6.81 0.18
N SER A 16 12.52 -5.49 0.28
CA SER A 16 12.60 -4.77 1.56
C SER A 16 11.28 -4.12 1.98
N GLY A 17 10.31 -4.02 1.07
CA GLY A 17 8.99 -3.50 1.40
C GLY A 17 8.13 -3.15 0.19
N PHE A 18 7.08 -2.36 0.45
CA PHE A 18 6.12 -1.92 -0.55
C PHE A 18 6.04 -0.39 -0.61
N LYS A 19 5.78 0.15 -1.80
CA LYS A 19 5.49 1.57 -2.02
C LYS A 19 4.32 1.72 -2.99
N ARG A 20 3.43 2.69 -2.71
CA ARG A 20 2.42 3.14 -3.68
C ARG A 20 2.94 4.35 -4.46
N TRP A 21 2.83 4.29 -5.78
CA TRP A 21 3.19 5.37 -6.69
C TRP A 21 2.16 5.47 -7.81
N ASN A 22 1.53 6.64 -7.99
CA ASN A 22 0.46 6.87 -8.97
C ASN A 22 -0.65 5.79 -8.93
N GLY A 23 -1.00 5.33 -7.73
CA GLY A 23 -2.02 4.29 -7.54
C GLY A 23 -1.52 2.85 -7.75
N VAL A 24 -0.32 2.65 -8.29
CA VAL A 24 0.30 1.33 -8.50
C VAL A 24 1.05 0.90 -7.25
N LEU A 25 0.88 -0.36 -6.84
CA LEU A 25 1.63 -0.98 -5.75
C LEU A 25 2.92 -1.60 -6.29
N LEU A 26 4.05 -1.19 -5.72
CA LEU A 26 5.39 -1.61 -6.13
C LEU A 26 6.08 -2.31 -4.95
N LEU A 27 6.81 -3.38 -5.21
CA LEU A 27 7.81 -3.92 -4.30
C LEU A 27 9.09 -3.10 -4.45
N VAL A 28 9.70 -2.75 -3.33
CA VAL A 28 11.06 -2.24 -3.26
C VAL A 28 11.99 -3.44 -3.17
N VAL A 29 12.92 -3.56 -4.11
CA VAL A 29 13.86 -4.68 -4.20
C VAL A 29 15.30 -4.18 -4.17
N GLY A 30 16.21 -4.96 -3.59
CA GLY A 30 17.64 -4.77 -3.74
C GLY A 30 18.10 -5.27 -5.11
N LEU A 31 18.77 -4.42 -5.89
CA LEU A 31 19.43 -4.82 -7.13
C LEU A 31 20.83 -5.36 -6.83
N LEU A 32 21.40 -6.10 -7.78
CA LEU A 32 22.72 -6.74 -7.65
C LEU A 32 23.87 -5.74 -7.49
N ASP A 33 23.65 -4.48 -7.87
CA ASP A 33 24.58 -3.36 -7.67
C ASP A 33 24.42 -2.66 -6.30
N GLY A 34 23.53 -3.17 -5.44
CA GLY A 34 23.20 -2.60 -4.14
C GLY A 34 22.26 -1.40 -4.19
N SER A 35 21.83 -0.97 -5.38
CA SER A 35 20.87 0.12 -5.52
C SER A 35 19.42 -0.36 -5.32
N PRO A 36 18.50 0.52 -4.89
CA PRO A 36 17.09 0.16 -4.78
C PRO A 36 16.41 0.17 -6.16
N GLY A 37 15.72 -0.92 -6.47
CA GLY A 37 14.85 -1.07 -7.63
C GLY A 37 13.38 -1.20 -7.25
N THR A 38 12.49 -1.15 -8.26
CA THR A 38 11.05 -1.37 -8.06
C THR A 38 10.48 -2.37 -9.05
N VAL A 39 9.69 -3.32 -8.55
CA VAL A 39 8.92 -4.28 -9.37
C VAL A 39 7.45 -4.09 -9.07
N ARG A 40 6.58 -4.13 -10.08
CA ARG A 40 5.14 -4.05 -9.82
C ARG A 40 4.66 -5.29 -9.09
N ALA A 41 3.83 -5.09 -8.07
CA ALA A 41 3.37 -6.19 -7.23
C ALA A 41 2.37 -7.12 -7.94
N ASP A 42 1.64 -6.62 -8.94
CA ASP A 42 0.77 -7.44 -9.80
C ASP A 42 1.55 -8.26 -10.83
N ALA A 43 2.83 -7.99 -11.03
CA ALA A 43 3.72 -8.79 -11.85
C ALA A 43 4.41 -9.92 -11.06
N THR A 44 4.16 -10.02 -9.75
CA THR A 44 4.68 -11.05 -8.86
C THR A 44 3.54 -11.80 -8.20
N ASP A 45 3.81 -13.02 -7.76
CA ASP A 45 2.84 -13.84 -7.01
C ASP A 45 2.86 -13.52 -5.50
N VAL A 46 3.26 -12.29 -5.12
CA VAL A 46 3.44 -11.91 -3.71
C VAL A 46 2.12 -11.90 -2.93
N PHE A 47 1.00 -11.78 -3.66
CA PHE A 47 -0.35 -11.83 -3.12
C PHE A 47 -1.06 -13.12 -3.53
N ALA A 48 -0.36 -14.26 -3.59
CA ALA A 48 -0.94 -15.58 -3.79
C ALA A 48 -1.94 -15.94 -2.67
N GLY A 49 -3.12 -15.35 -2.73
CA GLY A 49 -4.21 -15.40 -1.76
C GLY A 49 -5.18 -14.30 -2.15
N ASP A 50 -6.43 -14.69 -2.45
CA ASP A 50 -7.49 -13.88 -3.07
C ASP A 50 -7.15 -12.40 -3.14
N LEU A 51 -6.95 -11.89 -4.37
CA LEU A 51 -6.95 -10.47 -4.63
C LEU A 51 -8.22 -9.93 -3.99
N VAL A 52 -8.08 -9.37 -2.78
CA VAL A 52 -9.18 -8.72 -2.09
C VAL A 52 -9.49 -7.56 -3.00
N GLU A 53 -10.52 -7.75 -3.84
CA GLU A 53 -11.06 -6.71 -4.69
C GLU A 53 -11.13 -5.47 -3.81
N PRO A 54 -10.46 -4.37 -4.20
CA PRO A 54 -10.39 -3.21 -3.32
C PRO A 54 -11.83 -2.82 -3.03
N THR A 55 -12.26 -3.02 -1.77
CA THR A 55 -13.63 -2.75 -1.36
C THR A 55 -13.92 -1.30 -1.70
N ARG A 56 -14.64 -1.09 -2.80
CA ARG A 56 -15.04 0.24 -3.25
C ARG A 56 -16.15 0.69 -2.33
N LEU A 57 -15.79 1.43 -1.29
CA LEU A 57 -16.75 2.09 -0.42
C LEU A 57 -17.32 3.30 -1.17
N VAL A 58 -18.59 3.20 -1.57
CA VAL A 58 -19.35 4.35 -2.07
C VAL A 58 -19.98 5.05 -0.87
N LEU A 59 -19.68 6.33 -0.70
CA LEU A 59 -20.28 7.19 0.32
C LEU A 59 -21.23 8.17 -0.35
N ASP A 60 -22.41 8.36 0.23
CA ASP A 60 -23.25 9.52 -0.07
C ASP A 60 -22.68 10.79 0.59
N GLY A 61 -23.35 11.94 0.40
CA GLY A 61 -22.91 13.21 0.95
C GLY A 61 -22.81 13.20 2.47
N ASP A 62 -23.75 12.53 3.14
CA ASP A 62 -23.80 12.43 4.60
C ASP A 62 -22.69 11.50 5.12
N GLY A 63 -22.43 10.40 4.42
CA GLY A 63 -21.34 9.48 4.69
C GLY A 63 -19.97 10.13 4.57
N LEU A 64 -19.78 10.98 3.56
CA LEU A 64 -18.55 11.77 3.40
C LEU A 64 -18.39 12.80 4.54
N GLN A 65 -19.48 13.45 4.95
CA GLN A 65 -19.47 14.42 6.04
C GLN A 65 -19.17 13.76 7.39
N ALA A 66 -19.74 12.58 7.66
CA ALA A 66 -19.47 11.80 8.87
C ALA A 66 -18.01 11.33 8.92
N LEU A 67 -17.47 10.85 7.79
CA LEU A 67 -16.06 10.47 7.70
C LEU A 67 -15.13 11.66 7.94
N ARG A 68 -15.44 12.84 7.37
CA ARG A 68 -14.70 14.08 7.64
C ARG A 68 -14.71 14.44 9.12
N ALA A 69 -15.86 14.36 9.79
CA ALA A 69 -15.94 14.65 11.22
C ALA A 69 -15.07 13.68 12.04
N LEU A 70 -15.11 12.38 11.71
CA LEU A 70 -14.33 11.35 12.39
C LEU A 70 -12.82 11.56 12.22
N VAL A 71 -12.34 11.79 10.99
CA VAL A 71 -10.92 12.06 10.71
C VAL A 71 -10.45 13.31 11.44
N THR A 72 -11.25 14.37 11.43
CA THR A 72 -10.92 15.61 12.15
C THR A 72 -10.87 15.40 13.66
N GLY A 73 -11.77 14.58 14.21
CA GLY A 73 -11.76 14.19 15.62
C GLY A 73 -10.51 13.40 16.01
N LEU A 74 -10.10 12.44 15.18
CA LEU A 74 -8.89 11.64 15.40
C LEU A 74 -7.61 12.48 15.34
N GLN A 75 -7.52 13.43 14.41
CA GLN A 75 -6.37 14.35 14.30
C GLN A 75 -6.24 15.28 15.50
N ARG A 76 -7.34 15.60 16.18
CA ARG A 76 -7.35 16.44 17.39
C ARG A 76 -6.90 15.69 18.64
N GLY A 77 -6.62 14.39 18.55
CA GLY A 77 -6.24 13.53 19.67
C GLY A 77 -7.41 13.23 20.60
N PRO A 78 -7.29 12.23 21.51
CA PRO A 78 -8.31 11.97 22.50
C PRO A 78 -8.43 13.20 23.41
N GLY A 79 -9.52 13.96 23.25
CA GLY A 79 -9.88 15.02 24.18
C GLY A 79 -9.98 14.46 25.60
N PRO A 80 -9.61 15.25 26.62
CA PRO A 80 -9.50 14.75 27.99
C PRO A 80 -10.83 14.13 28.44
N LYS A 81 -10.76 12.88 28.95
CA LYS A 81 -11.88 12.22 29.63
C LYS A 81 -12.37 13.15 30.73
N ARG A 82 -13.54 13.76 30.55
CA ARG A 82 -14.26 14.42 31.65
C ARG A 82 -14.62 13.33 32.66
N ARG A 83 -13.82 13.25 33.72
CA ARG A 83 -14.10 12.45 34.91
C ARG A 83 -15.26 13.15 35.62
N GLY A 84 -16.47 12.65 35.42
CA GLY A 84 -17.65 13.07 36.17
C GLY A 84 -17.43 12.78 37.65
N LYS A 85 -17.77 13.76 38.49
CA LYS A 85 -17.88 13.66 39.93
C LYS A 85 -19.33 13.34 40.28
#